data_AF-A0A101H9B8-F1
#
_entry.id   AF-A0A101H9B8-F1
#
_cell.length_a   1.000
_cell.length_b   1.000
_cell.length_c   1.000
_cell.angle_alpha   90.00
_cell.angle_beta   90.00
_cell.angle_gamma   90.00
#
_symmetry.space_group_name_H-M   'P 1'
#
loop_
_entity.id
_entity.type
_entity.pdbx_description
1 polymer ?
#
loop_
_entity_poly.entity_id
_entity_poly.type
_entity_poly.pdbx_seq_one_letter_code
_entity_poly.pdbx_strand_id
1 'polypeptide(L)'
;MIITETLKFGLKKKLTTKQTSGIIAITISTILVACGQIISLQGIGVMNTFASLVQIAKFSVAALLVGEATVSEATNNNAIVGVILFHTLFIVSPFAGKELFGDPQIGEFFRTFVAHGVIG
;
A
#
# COMPACT_ATOMS: atom_id res chain seq x y z
N MET A 1 -19.03 -5.90 -47.20
CA MET A 1 -18.50 -6.95 -46.29
C MET A 1 -17.00 -6.79 -45.98
N ILE A 2 -16.15 -6.44 -46.96
CA ILE A 2 -14.68 -6.34 -46.78
C ILE A 2 -14.24 -5.12 -45.93
N ILE A 3 -14.95 -3.99 -45.99
CA ILE A 3 -14.58 -2.74 -45.28
C ILE A 3 -14.78 -2.86 -43.75
N THR A 4 -15.74 -3.65 -43.30
CA THR A 4 -16.03 -3.83 -41.86
C THR A 4 -14.95 -4.66 -41.17
N GLU A 5 -14.37 -5.64 -41.86
CA GLU A 5 -13.32 -6.51 -41.32
C GLU A 5 -11.96 -5.80 -41.25
N THR A 6 -11.63 -4.94 -42.22
CA THR A 6 -10.42 -4.11 -42.18
C THR A 6 -10.47 -3.06 -41.06
N LEU A 7 -11.63 -2.46 -40.77
CA LEU A 7 -11.81 -1.52 -39.66
C LEU A 7 -11.66 -2.21 -38.29
N LYS A 8 -12.25 -3.41 -38.13
CA LYS A 8 -12.10 -4.23 -36.90
C LYS A 8 -10.65 -4.66 -36.67
N PHE A 9 -9.94 -5.05 -37.72
CA PHE A 9 -8.52 -5.40 -37.63
C PHE A 9 -7.65 -4.21 -37.20
N GLY A 10 -7.89 -3.04 -37.80
CA GLY A 10 -7.21 -1.79 -37.43
C GLY A 10 -7.47 -1.37 -35.98
N LEU A 11 -8.71 -1.46 -35.51
CA LEU A 11 -9.09 -1.16 -34.12
C LEU A 11 -8.47 -2.15 -33.13
N LYS A 12 -8.51 -3.46 -33.44
CA LYS A 12 -7.90 -4.51 -32.59
C LYS A 12 -6.39 -4.31 -32.47
N LYS A 13 -5.72 -3.94 -33.58
CA LYS A 13 -4.28 -3.61 -33.60
C LYS A 13 -3.96 -2.35 -32.78
N LYS A 14 -4.82 -1.33 -32.80
CA LYS A 14 -4.66 -0.09 -32.00
C LYS A 14 -4.91 -0.32 -30.50
N LEU A 15 -5.83 -1.22 -30.16
CA LEU A 15 -6.14 -1.60 -28.77
C LEU A 15 -5.01 -2.42 -28.14
N THR A 16 -4.42 -3.37 -28.87
CA THR A 16 -3.28 -4.17 -28.36
C THR A 16 -2.00 -3.34 -28.23
N THR A 17 -1.72 -2.39 -29.12
CA THR A 17 -0.53 -1.51 -28.99
C THR A 17 -0.66 -0.53 -27.84
N LYS A 18 -1.87 -0.02 -27.56
CA LYS A 18 -2.10 0.82 -26.36
C LYS A 18 -1.88 0.03 -25.06
N GLN A 19 -2.32 -1.23 -25.02
CA GLN A 19 -2.10 -2.12 -23.87
C GLN A 19 -0.62 -2.44 -23.64
N THR A 20 0.15 -2.72 -24.71
CA THR A 20 1.59 -3.00 -24.56
C THR A 20 2.37 -1.77 -24.08
N SER A 21 2.03 -0.56 -24.53
CA SER A 21 2.61 0.67 -23.96
C SER A 21 2.31 0.82 -22.46
N GLY A 22 1.12 0.42 -22.00
CA GLY A 22 0.76 0.45 -20.59
C GLY A 22 1.59 -0.52 -19.74
N ILE A 23 1.81 -1.74 -20.23
CA ILE A 23 2.63 -2.74 -19.52
C ILE A 23 4.08 -2.28 -19.41
N ILE A 24 4.65 -1.73 -20.49
CA ILE A 24 6.02 -1.21 -20.48
C ILE A 24 6.14 -0.05 -19.48
N ALA A 25 5.16 0.85 -19.44
CA ALA A 25 5.13 1.94 -18.47
C ALA A 25 5.09 1.42 -17.02
N ILE A 26 4.22 0.46 -16.71
CA ILE A 26 4.12 -0.14 -15.36
C ILE A 26 5.44 -0.84 -14.98
N THR A 27 6.04 -1.59 -15.89
CA THR A 27 7.32 -2.28 -15.66
C THR A 27 8.44 -1.28 -15.37
N ILE A 28 8.58 -0.22 -16.18
CA ILE A 28 9.59 0.83 -15.98
C ILE A 28 9.35 1.56 -14.65
N SER A 29 8.10 1.90 -14.32
CA SER A 29 7.77 2.51 -13.03
C SER A 29 8.12 1.61 -11.84
N THR A 30 7.86 0.31 -11.94
CA THR A 30 8.16 -0.67 -10.88
C THR A 30 9.66 -0.81 -10.67
N ILE A 31 10.44 -0.87 -11.75
CA ILE A 31 11.91 -0.93 -11.70
C ILE A 31 12.48 0.35 -11.07
N LEU A 32 11.97 1.52 -11.47
CA LEU A 32 12.44 2.81 -10.94
C LEU A 32 12.19 2.93 -9.42
N VAL A 33 11.00 2.52 -8.95
CA VAL A 33 10.68 2.48 -7.53
C VAL A 33 11.60 1.51 -6.78
N ALA A 34 11.84 0.31 -7.33
CA ALA A 34 12.71 -0.69 -6.72
C ALA A 34 14.16 -0.20 -6.58
N CYS A 35 14.70 0.45 -7.61
CA CYS A 35 16.05 1.05 -7.55
C CYS A 35 16.15 2.15 -6.50
N GLY A 36 15.13 3.01 -6.38
CA GLY A 36 15.08 4.05 -5.34
C GLY A 36 15.08 3.46 -3.93
N GLN A 37 14.33 2.38 -3.70
CA GLN A 37 14.33 1.66 -2.43
C GLN A 37 15.68 1.04 -2.09
N ILE A 38 16.38 0.44 -3.06
CA ILE A 38 17.72 -0.14 -2.85
C ILE A 38 18.73 0.94 -2.48
N ILE A 39 18.70 2.10 -3.12
CA ILE A 39 19.59 3.23 -2.80
C ILE A 39 19.33 3.75 -1.38
N SER A 40 18.06 3.85 -0.97
CA SER A 40 17.70 4.23 0.40
C SER A 40 18.25 3.27 1.47
N LEU A 41 18.45 1.99 1.12
CA LEU A 41 18.92 0.97 2.06
C LEU A 41 20.45 0.92 2.21
N GLN A 42 21.21 1.58 1.32
CA GLN A 42 22.68 1.59 1.38
C GLN A 42 23.24 2.37 2.58
N GLY A 43 22.45 3.26 3.18
CA GLY A 43 22.88 4.08 4.33
C GLY A 43 22.88 3.37 5.69
N ILE A 44 22.31 2.16 5.81
CA ILE A 44 22.00 1.53 7.12
C ILE A 44 22.89 0.29 7.40
N GLY A 45 23.89 0.00 6.55
CA GLY A 45 24.93 -1.03 6.78
C GLY A 45 24.44 -2.50 6.76
N VAL A 46 23.13 -2.74 6.93
CA VAL A 46 22.47 -4.05 6.82
C VAL A 46 21.17 -3.87 6.05
N MET A 47 21.00 -4.62 4.96
CA MET A 47 19.75 -4.63 4.20
C MET A 47 18.65 -5.30 5.03
N ASN A 48 17.85 -4.53 5.75
CA ASN A 48 16.63 -5.02 6.39
C ASN A 48 15.51 -5.18 5.34
N THR A 49 15.70 -6.10 4.40
CA THR A 49 14.72 -6.40 3.34
C THR A 49 13.58 -7.26 3.86
N PHE A 50 13.83 -8.12 4.84
CA PHE A 50 12.84 -9.08 5.34
C PHE A 50 11.89 -8.49 6.39
N ALA A 51 12.41 -7.90 7.48
CA ALA A 51 11.54 -7.42 8.55
C ALA A 51 10.70 -6.22 8.09
N SER A 52 11.27 -5.35 7.25
CA SER A 52 10.56 -4.23 6.64
C SER A 52 9.41 -4.69 5.74
N LEU A 53 9.63 -5.72 4.91
CA LEU A 53 8.58 -6.27 4.04
C LEU A 53 7.43 -6.86 4.86
N VAL A 54 7.75 -7.65 5.89
CA VAL A 54 6.76 -8.23 6.79
C VAL A 54 5.97 -7.14 7.51
N GLN A 55 6.63 -6.05 7.93
CA GLN A 55 5.97 -4.92 8.58
C GLN A 55 5.04 -4.15 7.62
N ILE A 56 5.49 -3.89 6.39
CA ILE A 56 4.67 -3.26 5.35
C ILE A 56 3.45 -4.12 5.03
N ALA A 57 3.62 -5.44 4.87
CA ALA A 57 2.51 -6.36 4.62
C ALA A 57 1.49 -6.34 5.75
N LYS A 58 1.96 -6.41 7.01
CA LYS A 58 1.09 -6.33 8.20
C LYS A 58 0.29 -5.02 8.25
N PHE A 59 0.93 -3.89 8.02
CA PHE A 59 0.27 -2.58 8.03
C PHE A 59 -0.70 -2.39 6.86
N SER A 60 -0.38 -2.95 5.69
CA SER A 60 -1.27 -2.90 4.52
C SER A 60 -2.56 -3.70 4.77
N VAL A 61 -2.45 -4.90 5.35
CA VAL A 61 -3.62 -5.70 5.75
C VAL A 61 -4.41 -5.00 6.85
N ALA A 62 -3.74 -4.45 7.86
CA ALA A 62 -4.38 -3.71 8.94
C ALA A 62 -5.18 -2.50 8.43
N ALA A 63 -4.61 -1.72 7.52
CA ALA A 63 -5.28 -0.57 6.92
C ALA A 63 -6.54 -0.97 6.14
N LEU A 64 -6.49 -2.08 5.41
CA LEU A 64 -7.66 -2.61 4.70
C LEU A 64 -8.76 -3.09 5.66
N LEU A 65 -8.38 -3.77 6.75
CA LEU A 65 -9.31 -4.23 7.78
C LEU A 65 -10.00 -3.04 8.48
N VAL A 66 -9.25 -1.98 8.80
CA VAL A 66 -9.77 -0.74 9.41
C VAL A 66 -10.71 0.01 8.47
N GLY A 67 -10.45 -0.01 7.16
CA GLY A 67 -11.32 0.61 6.15
C GLY A 67 -12.67 -0.09 5.94
N GLU A 68 -13.02 -1.07 6.79
CA GLU A 68 -14.21 -1.93 6.72
C GLU A 68 -14.37 -2.63 5.36
N ALA A 69 -13.28 -2.77 4.61
CA ALA A 69 -13.28 -3.42 3.32
C ALA A 69 -13.54 -4.92 3.53
N THR A 70 -14.78 -5.34 3.34
CA THR A 70 -15.13 -6.77 3.39
C THR A 70 -14.47 -7.47 2.22
N VAL A 71 -13.98 -8.72 2.41
CA VAL A 71 -13.28 -9.52 1.36
C VAL A 71 -14.10 -9.60 0.05
N SER A 72 -15.43 -9.49 0.16
CA SER A 72 -16.36 -9.56 -0.97
C SER A 72 -16.56 -8.24 -1.74
N GLU A 73 -16.32 -7.06 -1.14
CA GLU A 73 -16.67 -5.75 -1.71
C GLU A 73 -15.62 -4.66 -1.39
N ALA A 74 -14.33 -4.98 -1.45
CA ALA A 74 -13.27 -3.99 -1.25
C ALA A 74 -13.18 -3.00 -2.43
N THR A 75 -13.65 -1.76 -2.24
CA THR A 75 -13.50 -0.67 -3.23
C THR A 75 -12.26 0.18 -2.96
N ASN A 76 -11.74 0.86 -3.99
CA ASN A 76 -10.60 1.78 -3.86
C ASN A 76 -10.83 2.89 -2.80
N ASN A 77 -12.08 3.31 -2.59
CA ASN A 77 -12.40 4.33 -1.60
C ASN A 77 -12.21 3.82 -0.18
N ASN A 78 -12.62 2.57 0.12
CA ASN A 78 -12.40 1.93 1.41
C ASN A 78 -10.90 1.79 1.72
N ALA A 79 -10.09 1.46 0.72
CA ALA A 79 -8.64 1.35 0.88
C ALA A 79 -8.01 2.70 1.27
N ILE A 80 -8.44 3.80 0.64
CA ILE A 80 -7.94 5.14 0.97
C ILE A 80 -8.36 5.55 2.39
N VAL A 81 -9.64 5.35 2.74
CA VAL A 81 -10.17 5.65 4.07
C VAL A 81 -9.45 4.83 5.14
N GLY A 82 -9.25 3.53 4.90
CA GLY A 82 -8.51 2.63 5.78
C GLY A 82 -7.05 3.03 5.99
N VAL A 83 -6.35 3.45 4.93
CA VAL A 83 -4.96 3.97 5.05
C VAL A 83 -4.91 5.23 5.90
N ILE A 84 -5.85 6.17 5.69
CA ILE A 84 -5.90 7.41 6.47
C ILE A 84 -6.16 7.09 7.95
N LEU A 85 -7.21 6.32 8.25
CA LEU A 85 -7.57 5.94 9.62
C LEU A 85 -6.43 5.21 10.33
N PHE A 86 -5.81 4.23 9.65
CA PHE A 86 -4.70 3.48 10.22
C PHE A 86 -3.47 4.36 10.46
N HIS A 87 -3.16 5.29 9.55
CA HIS A 87 -2.06 6.22 9.75
C HIS A 87 -2.35 7.23 10.87
N THR A 88 -3.60 7.71 10.97
CA THR A 88 -4.04 8.57 12.08
C THR A 88 -3.96 7.84 13.42
N LEU A 89 -4.30 6.55 13.47
CA LEU A 89 -4.16 5.73 14.68
C LEU A 89 -2.69 5.68 15.14
N PHE A 90 -1.75 5.56 14.20
CA PHE A 90 -0.31 5.58 14.52
C PHE A 90 0.17 6.90 15.14
N ILE A 91 -0.51 8.01 14.86
CA ILE A 91 -0.19 9.32 15.41
C ILE A 91 -0.95 9.52 16.73
N VAL A 92 -2.26 9.36 16.74
CA VAL A 92 -3.12 9.70 17.88
C VAL A 92 -2.92 8.74 19.05
N SER A 93 -2.66 7.46 18.80
CA SER A 93 -2.51 6.47 19.86
C SER A 93 -1.33 6.74 20.81
N PRO A 94 -0.09 7.00 20.36
CA PRO A 94 1.01 7.31 21.29
C PRO A 94 0.80 8.63 22.04
N PHE A 95 0.17 9.63 21.42
CA PHE A 95 -0.22 10.86 22.11
C PHE A 95 -1.26 10.58 23.19
N ALA A 96 -2.32 9.83 22.88
CA ALA A 96 -3.34 9.46 23.85
C ALA A 96 -2.74 8.65 25.02
N GLY A 97 -1.89 7.66 24.73
CA GLY A 97 -1.25 6.87 25.78
C GLY A 97 -0.29 7.69 26.65
N LYS A 98 0.46 8.62 26.07
CA LYS A 98 1.29 9.56 26.84
C LYS A 98 0.44 10.42 27.77
N GLU A 99 -0.64 11.03 27.27
CA GLU A 99 -1.48 11.92 28.09
C GLU A 99 -2.30 11.16 29.15
N LEU A 100 -2.63 9.89 28.91
CA LEU A 100 -3.33 9.03 29.87
C LEU A 100 -2.41 8.48 30.98
N PHE A 101 -1.17 8.13 30.65
CA PHE A 101 -0.25 7.44 31.57
C PHE A 101 0.95 8.29 32.01
N GLY A 102 1.09 9.51 31.50
CA GLY A 102 2.14 10.47 31.88
C GLY A 102 3.53 10.14 31.32
N ASP A 103 3.71 9.01 30.64
CA ASP A 103 5.00 8.55 30.12
C ASP A 103 4.95 8.32 28.59
N PRO A 104 5.81 8.98 27.80
CA PRO A 104 5.92 8.75 26.35
C PRO A 104 6.20 7.31 25.94
N GLN A 105 6.95 6.54 26.73
CA GLN A 105 7.23 5.13 26.45
C GLN A 105 5.97 4.27 26.60
N ILE A 106 5.13 4.56 27.60
CA ILE A 106 3.83 3.89 27.76
C ILE A 106 2.90 4.24 26.60
N GLY A 107 2.99 5.46 26.06
CA GLY A 107 2.34 5.83 24.80
C GLY A 107 2.68 4.89 23.64
N GLU A 108 3.95 4.51 23.50
CA GLU A 108 4.38 3.63 22.42
C GLU A 108 3.94 2.18 22.60
N PHE A 109 3.88 1.71 23.85
CA PHE A 109 3.25 0.43 24.19
C PHE A 109 1.75 0.44 23.91
N PHE A 110 1.07 1.56 24.20
CA PHE A 110 -0.35 1.72 23.91
C PHE A 110 -0.64 1.70 22.40
N ARG A 111 0.18 2.36 21.58
CA ARG A 111 0.12 2.27 20.11
C ARG A 111 0.20 0.83 19.63
N THR A 112 1.16 0.10 20.18
CA THR A 112 1.38 -1.30 19.81
C THR A 112 0.19 -2.17 20.24
N PHE A 113 -0.35 -1.98 21.45
CA PHE A 113 -1.53 -2.69 21.93
C PHE A 113 -2.76 -2.46 21.04
N VAL A 114 -3.09 -1.20 20.74
CA VAL A 114 -4.23 -0.84 19.89
C VAL A 114 -4.05 -1.39 18.48
N ALA A 115 -2.84 -1.27 17.90
CA ALA A 115 -2.56 -1.81 16.57
C ALA A 115 -2.72 -3.34 16.51
N HIS A 116 -2.31 -4.08 17.55
CA HIS A 116 -2.53 -5.53 17.60
C HIS A 116 -4.01 -5.89 17.82
N GLY A 117 -4.77 -5.10 18.59
CA GLY A 117 -6.21 -5.29 18.76
C GLY A 117 -7.03 -5.06 17.49
N VAL A 118 -6.51 -4.27 16.55
CA VAL A 118 -7.13 -4.02 15.24
C VAL A 118 -6.80 -5.10 14.21
N ILE A 119 -5.66 -5.78 14.36
CA ILE A 119 -5.16 -6.80 13.41
C ILE A 119 -5.58 -8.22 13.84
N GLY A 120 -5.88 -8.42 15.12
CA GLY A 120 -6.20 -9.70 15.74
C GLY A 120 -7.62 -10.21 15.47
#